data_AF-A0AAR5Q7X8-F1
#
_entry.id   AF-A0AAR5Q7X8-F1
#
_cell.length_a   1.000
_cell.length_b   1.000
_cell.length_c   1.000
_cell.angle_alpha   90.00
_cell.angle_beta   90.00
_cell.angle_gamma   90.00
#
_symmetry.space_group_name_H-M   'P 1'
#
loop_
_entity.id
_entity.type
_entity.pdbx_description
1 polymer ?
#
loop_
_entity_poly.entity_id
_entity_poly.type
_entity_poly.pdbx_seq_one_letter_code
_entity_poly.pdbx_strand_id
1 'polypeptide(L)'
;MSFLLLKKRPTITPFQRCVVCHLKVVIFSITMTSKNLTAQFGDILKPLKVILHGPPAAGKTDIAKRICQRYGAHYVSVKSMIDETLEDLRQNICVAREQALLKSSGTPRDTGSDEDIDEEEEEENEGDPMIDIQEEIERYEEQIRDINSLISSSPNQKLPDDYVVRLMRIFLMKSQCQSHGYVLDGFPKTIQQAKELFGQAAEVPRESGEAKSTVEAEEAAGEGGVDNLGDMMGNASVDIMPDFLISLQADDEFLCERVMKLPQREIQGTHYDEPNMIRRLIDFRNNNTPDNTVLTFFDEVEIHPIVLDITEEGLEDIECILAFLYKMFGPPIPGIGLTDEEEEQLRKMETEQRRLKQEAYLIEKQLAENTARQDYEDKMEKWAETLEKLQMEEEKIIAAESEPLRFYLMKFVFPTLTRGLSEVAKIKPDDPIDYLAEFLFKENPEGRMFDPSYTRTGEELLKQYETVVQNI
;
A
#
# COMPACT_ATOMS: atom_id res chain seq x y z
N MET A 1 66.00 -4.51 35.49
CA MET A 1 66.23 -5.17 34.19
C MET A 1 65.02 -6.07 33.92
N SER A 2 64.05 -5.59 33.15
CA SER A 2 63.83 -5.97 31.74
C SER A 2 63.32 -7.43 31.67
N PHE A 3 62.09 -7.74 31.28
CA PHE A 3 61.53 -7.50 29.94
C PHE A 3 59.99 -7.67 29.95
N LEU A 4 59.29 -6.71 29.35
CA LEU A 4 57.93 -6.87 28.83
C LEU A 4 57.93 -7.90 27.69
N LEU A 5 57.00 -8.85 27.70
CA LEU A 5 56.62 -9.62 26.51
C LEU A 5 55.09 -9.64 26.37
N LEU A 6 54.61 -8.77 25.49
CA LEU A 6 53.28 -8.79 24.88
C LEU A 6 53.04 -10.17 24.24
N LYS A 7 52.03 -10.90 24.71
CA LYS A 7 51.47 -12.06 24.00
C LYS A 7 50.49 -11.54 22.94
N LYS A 8 51.00 -11.34 21.72
CA LYS A 8 50.21 -11.04 20.52
C LYS A 8 49.18 -12.16 20.27
N ARG A 9 47.91 -11.78 20.09
CA ARG A 9 46.86 -12.64 19.52
C ARG A 9 47.23 -12.96 18.06
N PRO A 10 47.10 -14.20 17.56
CA PRO A 10 47.29 -14.48 16.14
C PRO A 10 46.14 -13.86 15.35
N THR A 11 46.47 -12.92 14.48
CA THR A 11 45.59 -12.37 13.44
C THR A 11 45.36 -13.45 12.40
N ILE A 12 44.19 -14.07 12.43
CA ILE A 12 43.72 -14.99 11.38
C ILE A 12 43.33 -14.12 10.18
N THR A 13 44.04 -14.27 9.08
CA THR A 13 43.77 -13.57 7.82
C THR A 13 42.46 -14.04 7.19
N PRO A 14 41.72 -13.18 6.45
CA PRO A 14 40.40 -13.47 5.90
C PRO A 14 40.34 -14.69 4.95
N PHE A 15 41.48 -15.12 4.42
CA PHE A 15 41.56 -16.29 3.54
C PHE A 15 41.37 -17.65 4.25
N GLN A 16 41.60 -17.72 5.58
CA GLN A 16 41.48 -18.96 6.36
C GLN A 16 40.08 -19.21 6.92
N ARG A 17 39.17 -18.21 6.89
CA ARG A 17 37.75 -18.38 7.24
C ARG A 17 36.95 -19.06 6.11
N CYS A 18 37.37 -18.90 4.86
CA CYS A 18 36.72 -19.50 3.69
C CYS A 18 36.78 -21.05 3.71
N VAL A 19 37.88 -21.63 4.22
CA VAL A 19 38.05 -23.09 4.26
C VAL A 19 37.20 -23.75 5.36
N VAL A 20 36.94 -23.06 6.48
CA VAL A 20 36.14 -23.62 7.59
C VAL A 20 34.64 -23.62 7.26
N CYS A 21 34.16 -22.63 6.49
CA CYS A 21 32.79 -22.60 6.00
C CYS A 21 32.54 -23.69 4.93
N HIS A 22 33.48 -23.84 3.99
CA HIS A 22 33.42 -24.97 3.05
C HIS A 22 33.48 -26.33 3.76
N LEU A 23 34.24 -26.48 4.84
CA LEU A 23 34.32 -27.76 5.55
C LEU A 23 33.01 -28.10 6.30
N LYS A 24 32.28 -27.12 6.88
CA LYS A 24 30.98 -27.38 7.51
C LYS A 24 29.86 -27.65 6.49
N VAL A 25 29.83 -26.92 5.37
CA VAL A 25 28.87 -27.15 4.28
C VAL A 25 29.11 -28.50 3.59
N VAL A 26 30.38 -28.89 3.44
CA VAL A 26 30.77 -30.18 2.86
C VAL A 26 30.53 -31.33 3.85
N ILE A 27 30.78 -31.16 5.15
CA ILE A 27 30.46 -32.20 6.16
C ILE A 27 28.95 -32.44 6.23
N PHE A 28 28.09 -31.42 6.13
CA PHE A 28 26.64 -31.60 6.06
C PHE A 28 26.17 -32.21 4.73
N SER A 29 26.79 -31.85 3.59
CA SER A 29 26.49 -32.46 2.28
C SER A 29 26.96 -33.92 2.16
N ILE A 30 28.05 -34.31 2.82
CA ILE A 30 28.59 -35.68 2.74
C ILE A 30 27.81 -36.65 3.64
N THR A 31 27.25 -36.21 4.77
CA THR A 31 26.42 -37.09 5.61
C THR A 31 25.03 -37.37 5.05
N MET A 32 24.54 -36.53 4.12
CA MET A 32 23.22 -36.66 3.48
C MET A 32 23.21 -37.45 2.16
N THR A 33 24.36 -37.84 1.61
CA THR A 33 24.43 -38.42 0.24
C THR A 33 24.28 -39.94 0.18
N SER A 34 24.28 -40.67 1.31
CA SER A 34 24.13 -42.14 1.29
C SER A 34 22.75 -42.69 1.66
N LYS A 35 21.82 -41.88 2.20
CA LYS A 35 20.49 -42.39 2.61
C LYS A 35 19.29 -41.85 1.82
N ASN A 36 19.46 -40.84 0.96
CA ASN A 36 18.33 -40.12 0.36
C ASN A 36 18.08 -40.32 -1.14
N LEU A 37 18.83 -41.17 -1.85
CA LEU A 37 18.55 -41.40 -3.28
C LEU A 37 17.35 -42.33 -3.55
N THR A 38 16.96 -43.18 -2.59
CA THR A 38 15.82 -44.11 -2.76
C THR A 38 14.46 -43.52 -2.38
N ALA A 39 14.41 -42.35 -1.74
CA ALA A 39 13.17 -41.66 -1.38
C ALA A 39 12.67 -40.66 -2.46
N GLN A 40 13.50 -40.33 -3.45
CA GLN A 40 13.25 -39.21 -4.38
C GLN A 40 12.06 -39.35 -5.34
N PHE A 41 11.44 -40.52 -5.48
CA PHE A 41 10.29 -40.71 -6.38
C PHE A 41 8.96 -40.91 -5.66
N GLY A 42 8.96 -41.10 -4.33
CA GLY A 42 7.73 -41.28 -3.53
C GLY A 42 7.16 -39.98 -2.94
N ASP A 43 7.97 -38.93 -2.84
CA ASP A 43 7.61 -37.66 -2.18
C ASP A 43 7.21 -36.53 -3.14
N ILE A 44 7.21 -36.77 -4.46
CA ILE A 44 6.89 -35.75 -5.49
C ILE A 44 5.41 -35.31 -5.46
N LEU A 45 4.54 -36.08 -4.78
CA LEU A 45 3.09 -35.85 -4.73
C LEU A 45 2.59 -35.40 -3.36
N LYS A 46 3.48 -35.09 -2.41
CA LYS A 46 3.05 -34.64 -1.08
C LYS A 46 2.84 -33.13 -1.06
N PRO A 47 1.67 -32.65 -0.57
CA PRO A 47 1.37 -31.23 -0.44
C PRO A 47 2.35 -30.58 0.55
N LEU A 48 2.90 -29.42 0.20
CA LEU A 48 3.92 -28.74 1.01
C LEU A 48 3.29 -28.11 2.26
N LYS A 49 3.66 -28.57 3.46
CA LYS A 49 3.20 -28.01 4.74
C LYS A 49 4.34 -27.36 5.50
N VAL A 50 4.31 -26.04 5.64
CA VAL A 50 5.41 -25.24 6.20
C VAL A 50 4.92 -24.33 7.32
N ILE A 51 5.70 -24.22 8.40
CA ILE A 51 5.49 -23.23 9.45
C ILE A 51 6.66 -22.25 9.45
N LEU A 52 6.34 -20.96 9.44
CA LEU A 52 7.30 -19.87 9.56
C LEU A 52 7.25 -19.25 10.96
N HIS A 53 8.35 -19.43 11.68
CA HIS A 53 8.62 -18.86 12.99
C HIS A 53 9.71 -17.77 12.91
N GLY A 54 9.69 -16.81 13.82
CA GLY A 54 10.70 -15.73 13.87
C GLY A 54 10.17 -14.41 14.41
N PRO A 55 11.00 -13.38 14.56
CA PRO A 55 10.60 -12.10 15.11
C PRO A 55 9.77 -11.27 14.11
N PRO A 56 8.99 -10.27 14.57
CA PRO A 56 8.31 -9.33 13.67
C PRO A 56 9.33 -8.59 12.78
N ALA A 57 8.92 -8.17 11.58
CA ALA A 57 9.76 -7.51 10.57
C ALA A 57 10.93 -8.32 9.97
N ALA A 58 11.06 -9.61 10.30
CA ALA A 58 12.06 -10.49 9.67
C ALA A 58 11.82 -10.76 8.17
N GLY A 59 10.64 -10.42 7.63
CA GLY A 59 10.25 -10.71 6.25
C GLY A 59 9.53 -12.05 6.06
N LYS A 60 9.02 -12.65 7.14
CA LYS A 60 8.27 -13.93 7.10
C LYS A 60 7.11 -13.90 6.12
N THR A 61 6.31 -12.83 6.14
CA THR A 61 5.14 -12.69 5.26
C THR A 61 5.53 -12.65 3.78
N ASP A 62 6.66 -12.02 3.44
CA ASP A 62 7.14 -11.97 2.05
C ASP A 62 7.64 -13.34 1.61
N ILE A 63 8.40 -14.03 2.47
CA ILE A 63 8.86 -15.40 2.23
C ILE A 63 7.66 -16.34 2.08
N ALA A 64 6.66 -16.24 2.95
CA ALA A 64 5.44 -17.05 2.93
C ALA A 64 4.71 -16.91 1.59
N LYS A 65 4.43 -15.67 1.17
CA LYS A 65 3.75 -15.38 -0.10
C LYS A 65 4.52 -15.92 -1.29
N ARG A 66 5.86 -15.83 -1.27
CA ARG A 66 6.68 -16.33 -2.38
C ARG A 66 6.75 -17.85 -2.43
N ILE A 67 6.71 -18.52 -1.28
CA ILE A 67 6.57 -19.98 -1.21
C ILE A 67 5.19 -20.39 -1.74
N CYS A 68 4.11 -19.75 -1.28
CA CYS A 68 2.75 -20.01 -1.75
C CYS A 68 2.62 -19.84 -3.27
N GLN A 69 3.17 -18.76 -3.83
CA GLN A 69 3.16 -18.53 -5.27
C GLN A 69 3.90 -19.63 -6.05
N ARG A 70 5.04 -20.13 -5.54
CA ARG A 70 5.81 -21.14 -6.28
C ARG A 70 5.19 -22.53 -6.17
N TYR A 71 4.73 -22.94 -4.99
CA TYR A 71 4.24 -24.29 -4.75
C TYR A 71 2.72 -24.44 -4.88
N GLY A 72 1.99 -23.34 -5.04
CA GLY A 72 0.52 -23.33 -5.04
C GLY A 72 -0.09 -23.59 -3.66
N ALA A 73 0.71 -23.59 -2.59
CA ALA A 73 0.26 -23.82 -1.22
C ALA A 73 -0.57 -22.65 -0.69
N HIS A 74 -1.55 -22.94 0.19
CA HIS A 74 -2.41 -21.90 0.73
C HIS A 74 -1.70 -21.06 1.81
N TYR A 75 -1.83 -19.73 1.72
CA TYR A 75 -1.23 -18.82 2.70
C TYR A 75 -2.15 -18.68 3.90
N VAL A 76 -1.65 -19.05 5.09
CA VAL A 76 -2.46 -19.06 6.30
C VAL A 76 -1.84 -18.15 7.36
N SER A 77 -2.51 -17.05 7.63
CA SER A 77 -2.22 -16.17 8.76
C SER A 77 -3.49 -16.00 9.58
N VAL A 78 -3.39 -15.73 10.88
CA VAL A 78 -4.57 -15.53 11.74
C VAL A 78 -5.52 -14.48 11.14
N LYS A 79 -4.99 -13.41 10.55
CA LYS A 79 -5.82 -12.40 9.87
C LYS A 79 -6.47 -12.93 8.60
N SER A 80 -5.69 -13.55 7.70
CA SER A 80 -6.20 -14.12 6.43
C SER A 80 -7.27 -15.17 6.69
N MET A 81 -7.04 -16.03 7.69
CA MET A 81 -7.99 -17.05 8.12
C MET A 81 -9.32 -16.44 8.56
N ILE A 82 -9.30 -15.40 9.41
CA ILE A 82 -10.52 -14.73 9.85
C ILE A 82 -11.26 -14.12 8.65
N ASP A 83 -10.54 -13.38 7.80
CA ASP A 83 -11.12 -12.72 6.64
C ASP A 83 -11.74 -13.73 5.65
N GLU A 84 -11.05 -14.85 5.38
CA GLU A 84 -11.53 -15.92 4.51
C GLU A 84 -12.69 -16.71 5.13
N THR A 85 -12.64 -17.03 6.43
CA THR A 85 -13.77 -17.70 7.10
C THR A 85 -15.02 -16.82 7.10
N LEU A 86 -14.86 -15.50 7.26
CA LEU A 86 -15.96 -14.55 7.16
C LEU A 86 -16.54 -14.52 5.74
N GLU A 87 -15.69 -14.57 4.72
CA GLU A 87 -16.12 -14.59 3.32
C GLU A 87 -16.81 -15.92 2.95
N ASP A 88 -16.29 -17.06 3.40
CA ASP A 88 -16.92 -18.36 3.23
C ASP A 88 -18.32 -18.41 3.88
N LEU A 89 -18.45 -17.89 5.10
CA LEU A 89 -19.74 -17.81 5.78
C LEU A 89 -20.73 -16.92 5.02
N ARG A 90 -20.28 -15.79 4.48
CA ARG A 90 -21.10 -14.92 3.63
C ARG A 90 -21.52 -15.60 2.34
N GLN A 91 -20.60 -16.35 1.72
CA GLN A 91 -20.88 -17.09 0.49
C GLN A 91 -21.90 -18.21 0.75
N ASN A 92 -21.78 -18.92 1.88
CA ASN A 92 -22.74 -19.93 2.30
C ASN A 92 -24.13 -19.31 2.54
N ILE A 93 -24.21 -18.13 3.16
CA ILE A 93 -25.49 -17.38 3.29
C ILE A 93 -26.07 -17.03 1.92
N CYS A 94 -25.23 -16.60 0.96
CA CYS A 94 -25.67 -16.25 -0.38
C CYS A 94 -26.25 -17.48 -1.12
N VAL A 95 -25.54 -18.61 -1.07
CA VAL A 95 -25.98 -19.88 -1.67
C VAL A 95 -27.27 -20.38 -1.01
N ALA A 96 -27.36 -20.35 0.32
CA ALA A 96 -28.55 -20.76 1.05
C ALA A 96 -29.77 -19.88 0.68
N ARG A 97 -29.59 -18.56 0.56
CA ARG A 97 -30.65 -17.64 0.11
C ARG A 97 -31.09 -17.89 -1.33
N GLU A 98 -30.15 -18.19 -2.22
CA GLU A 98 -30.46 -18.54 -3.61
C GLU A 98 -31.26 -19.86 -3.69
N GLN A 99 -30.89 -20.86 -2.90
CA GLN A 99 -31.63 -22.12 -2.79
C GLN A 99 -33.05 -21.92 -2.26
N ALA A 100 -33.25 -21.04 -1.28
CA ALA A 100 -34.58 -20.66 -0.79
C ALA A 100 -35.45 -20.01 -1.88
N LEU A 101 -34.86 -19.12 -2.69
CA LEU A 101 -35.55 -18.48 -3.82
C LEU A 101 -35.96 -19.49 -4.90
N LEU A 102 -35.06 -20.41 -5.27
CA LEU A 102 -35.35 -21.47 -6.25
C LEU A 102 -36.49 -22.37 -5.80
N LYS A 103 -36.50 -22.80 -4.53
CA LYS A 103 -37.57 -23.63 -3.95
C LYS A 103 -38.92 -22.91 -3.88
N SER A 104 -38.93 -21.60 -3.65
CA SER A 104 -40.18 -20.79 -3.64
C SER A 104 -40.84 -20.62 -5.02
N SER A 105 -40.10 -20.85 -6.11
CA SER A 105 -40.57 -20.67 -7.50
C SER A 105 -41.07 -21.96 -8.19
N GLY A 106 -40.98 -23.11 -7.51
CA GLY A 106 -41.51 -24.38 -7.99
C GLY A 106 -43.01 -24.52 -7.70
N THR A 107 -43.86 -24.20 -8.68
CA THR A 107 -45.27 -24.64 -8.73
C THR A 107 -45.47 -25.58 -9.94
N PRO A 108 -46.44 -26.51 -9.87
CA PRO A 108 -46.35 -27.84 -10.47
C PRO A 108 -46.55 -27.85 -11.99
N ARG A 109 -45.82 -28.72 -12.68
CA ARG A 109 -46.12 -29.09 -14.07
C ARG A 109 -47.28 -30.09 -14.06
N ASP A 110 -48.46 -29.55 -14.34
CA ASP A 110 -49.64 -30.28 -14.80
C ASP A 110 -49.34 -30.98 -16.15
N THR A 111 -49.26 -32.31 -16.13
CA THR A 111 -49.60 -33.16 -17.28
C THR A 111 -50.20 -34.45 -16.73
N GLY A 112 -51.53 -34.57 -16.83
CA GLY A 112 -52.27 -35.74 -16.37
C GLY A 112 -52.03 -37.01 -17.19
N SER A 113 -52.08 -38.14 -16.49
CA SER A 113 -52.74 -39.38 -16.91
C SER A 113 -52.86 -40.32 -15.71
N ASP A 114 -54.05 -40.88 -15.56
CA ASP A 114 -54.51 -41.83 -14.54
C ASP A 114 -53.56 -43.01 -14.28
N GLU A 115 -53.46 -43.46 -13.02
CA GLU A 115 -53.70 -44.85 -12.58
C GLU A 115 -53.57 -44.97 -11.06
N ASP A 116 -54.52 -45.69 -10.46
CA ASP A 116 -54.74 -45.91 -9.03
C ASP A 116 -53.56 -46.61 -8.32
N ILE A 117 -53.07 -46.06 -7.21
CA ILE A 117 -52.39 -46.81 -6.14
C ILE A 117 -52.79 -46.20 -4.78
N ASP A 118 -53.49 -47.01 -3.97
CA ASP A 118 -53.64 -46.84 -2.53
C ASP A 118 -52.27 -46.93 -1.85
N GLU A 119 -51.71 -45.82 -1.39
CA GLU A 119 -50.68 -45.81 -0.35
C GLU A 119 -51.12 -44.82 0.73
N GLU A 120 -51.27 -45.35 1.95
CA GLU A 120 -51.51 -44.59 3.16
C GLU A 120 -50.36 -43.58 3.31
N GLU A 121 -50.64 -42.30 3.09
CA GLU A 121 -49.73 -41.21 3.45
C GLU A 121 -49.60 -41.21 4.98
N GLU A 122 -48.57 -41.88 5.48
CA GLU A 122 -47.91 -41.43 6.70
C GLU A 122 -47.43 -40.01 6.41
N GLU A 123 -48.18 -39.00 6.88
CA GLU A 123 -47.63 -37.67 7.12
C GLU A 123 -46.55 -37.80 8.20
N GLU A 124 -45.40 -38.34 7.82
CA GLU A 124 -44.16 -38.06 8.52
C GLU A 124 -43.97 -36.56 8.40
N ASN A 125 -43.97 -35.92 9.58
CA ASN A 125 -43.82 -34.51 9.81
C ASN A 125 -42.44 -34.03 9.30
N GLU A 126 -42.23 -34.00 7.99
CA GLU A 126 -41.11 -33.33 7.35
C GLU A 126 -41.39 -31.82 7.47
N GLY A 127 -40.73 -31.20 8.45
CA GLY A 127 -40.80 -29.76 8.65
C GLY A 127 -40.57 -29.00 7.34
N ASP A 128 -41.28 -27.89 7.20
CA ASP A 128 -41.23 -27.03 6.01
C ASP A 128 -39.76 -26.79 5.59
N PRO A 129 -39.29 -27.24 4.40
CA PRO A 129 -37.88 -27.16 4.00
C PRO A 129 -37.38 -25.71 3.83
N MET A 130 -38.29 -24.74 3.90
CA MET A 130 -38.01 -23.31 3.95
C MET A 130 -37.57 -22.84 5.35
N ILE A 131 -38.08 -23.47 6.41
CA ILE A 131 -37.72 -23.17 7.81
C ILE A 131 -36.29 -23.66 8.09
N ASP A 132 -35.94 -24.85 7.62
CA ASP A 132 -34.59 -25.44 7.78
C ASP A 132 -33.48 -24.57 7.14
N ILE A 133 -33.69 -24.09 5.91
CA ILE A 133 -32.74 -23.18 5.25
C ILE A 133 -32.64 -21.83 5.97
N GLN A 134 -33.75 -21.32 6.50
CA GLN A 134 -33.76 -20.06 7.22
C GLN A 134 -33.02 -20.18 8.57
N GLU A 135 -33.17 -21.30 9.27
CA GLU A 135 -32.40 -21.62 10.47
C GLU A 135 -30.90 -21.76 10.18
N GLU A 136 -30.51 -22.37 9.05
CA GLU A 136 -29.10 -22.43 8.63
C GLU A 136 -28.50 -21.04 8.36
N ILE A 137 -29.25 -20.15 7.69
CA ILE A 137 -28.83 -18.77 7.44
C ILE A 137 -28.64 -18.03 8.78
N GLU A 138 -29.58 -18.18 9.71
CA GLU A 138 -29.49 -17.56 11.03
C GLU A 138 -28.28 -18.04 11.82
N ARG A 139 -27.94 -19.34 11.74
CA ARG A 139 -26.72 -19.90 12.35
C ARG A 139 -25.44 -19.31 11.76
N TYR A 140 -25.34 -19.18 10.43
CA TYR A 140 -24.17 -18.54 9.81
C TYR A 140 -24.07 -17.06 10.18
N GLU A 141 -25.19 -16.33 10.23
CA GLU A 141 -25.23 -14.93 10.64
C GLU A 141 -24.89 -14.73 12.14
N GLU A 142 -25.28 -15.67 13.01
CA GLU A 142 -24.88 -15.68 14.41
C GLU A 142 -23.36 -15.91 14.55
N GLN A 143 -22.79 -16.89 13.84
CA GLN A 143 -21.34 -17.10 13.84
C GLN A 143 -20.56 -15.87 13.37
N ILE A 144 -21.03 -15.18 12.32
CA ILE A 144 -20.43 -13.92 11.87
C ILE A 144 -20.52 -12.84 12.96
N ARG A 145 -21.65 -12.72 13.64
CA ARG A 145 -21.84 -11.75 14.74
C ARG A 145 -20.92 -12.06 15.91
N ASP A 146 -20.79 -13.33 16.29
CA ASP A 146 -19.94 -13.77 17.38
C ASP A 146 -18.47 -13.46 17.09
N ILE A 147 -17.98 -13.83 15.90
CA ILE A 147 -16.61 -13.51 15.47
C ILE A 147 -16.36 -12.00 15.52
N ASN A 148 -17.26 -11.19 14.97
CA ASN A 148 -17.13 -9.73 14.97
C ASN A 148 -17.22 -9.12 16.39
N SER A 149 -18.04 -9.70 17.27
CA SER A 149 -18.16 -9.25 18.66
C SER A 149 -16.89 -9.52 19.45
N LEU A 150 -16.25 -10.68 19.26
CA LEU A 150 -15.01 -11.07 19.92
C LEU A 150 -13.82 -10.22 19.44
N ILE A 151 -13.85 -9.81 18.17
CA ILE A 151 -12.85 -8.90 17.59
C ILE A 151 -13.03 -7.48 18.16
N SER A 152 -14.27 -7.00 18.25
CA SER A 152 -14.59 -5.63 18.70
C SER A 152 -14.43 -5.44 20.21
N SER A 153 -14.61 -6.49 21.00
CA SER A 153 -14.48 -6.46 22.46
C SER A 153 -13.02 -6.39 22.93
N SER A 154 -12.06 -6.73 22.06
CA SER A 154 -10.65 -6.82 22.41
C SER A 154 -9.87 -5.55 22.06
N PRO A 155 -9.12 -4.93 23.00
CA PRO A 155 -8.42 -3.66 22.79
C PRO A 155 -7.28 -3.72 21.74
N ASN A 156 -6.89 -4.93 21.32
CA ASN A 156 -5.86 -5.15 20.30
C ASN A 156 -6.40 -5.85 19.04
N GLN A 157 -7.73 -5.91 18.85
CA GLN A 157 -8.35 -6.62 17.72
C GLN A 157 -7.90 -8.11 17.62
N LYS A 158 -7.74 -8.77 18.77
CA LYS A 158 -7.29 -10.17 18.86
C LYS A 158 -8.42 -11.05 19.36
N LEU A 159 -8.61 -12.20 18.72
CA LEU A 159 -9.47 -13.27 19.22
C LEU A 159 -8.77 -13.99 20.40
N PRO A 160 -9.54 -14.56 21.35
CA PRO A 160 -8.99 -15.45 22.37
C PRO A 160 -8.23 -16.62 21.74
N ASP A 161 -7.11 -17.01 22.35
CA ASP A 161 -6.19 -18.00 21.79
C ASP A 161 -6.88 -19.36 21.54
N ASP A 162 -7.71 -19.84 22.47
CA ASP A 162 -8.46 -21.10 22.36
C ASP A 162 -9.40 -21.12 21.14
N TYR A 163 -10.00 -19.96 20.83
CA TYR A 163 -10.90 -19.82 19.69
C TYR A 163 -10.11 -19.79 18.37
N VAL A 164 -8.94 -19.12 18.36
CA VAL A 164 -8.04 -19.11 17.20
C VAL A 164 -7.53 -20.51 16.88
N VAL A 165 -7.13 -21.29 17.89
CA VAL A 165 -6.67 -22.69 17.71
C VAL A 165 -7.77 -23.53 17.07
N ARG A 166 -9.01 -23.41 17.57
CA ARG A 166 -10.17 -24.14 17.04
C ARG A 166 -10.47 -23.79 15.58
N LEU A 167 -10.50 -22.49 15.26
CA LEU A 167 -10.68 -22.04 13.88
C LEU A 167 -9.55 -22.50 12.96
N MET A 168 -8.30 -22.42 13.43
CA MET A 168 -7.14 -22.85 12.68
C MET A 168 -7.22 -24.34 12.34
N ARG A 169 -7.66 -25.17 13.30
CA ARG A 169 -7.86 -26.61 13.04
C ARG A 169 -8.88 -26.85 11.93
N ILE A 170 -10.05 -26.21 11.99
CA ILE A 170 -11.10 -26.32 10.97
C ILE A 170 -10.57 -25.84 9.61
N PHE A 171 -9.80 -24.75 9.60
CA PHE A 171 -9.24 -24.17 8.39
C PHE A 171 -8.19 -25.09 7.73
N LEU A 172 -7.32 -25.72 8.52
CA LEU A 172 -6.31 -26.66 8.01
C LEU A 172 -6.93 -27.97 7.52
N MET A 173 -8.11 -28.34 8.00
CA MET A 173 -8.89 -29.48 7.49
C MET A 173 -9.58 -29.23 6.14
N LYS A 174 -9.63 -27.99 5.67
CA LYS A 174 -10.26 -27.70 4.37
C LYS A 174 -9.52 -28.44 3.24
N SER A 175 -10.30 -28.89 2.25
CA SER A 175 -9.78 -29.63 1.08
C SER A 175 -8.64 -28.87 0.37
N GLN A 176 -8.69 -27.54 0.31
CA GLN A 176 -7.65 -26.72 -0.31
C GLN A 176 -6.30 -26.86 0.40
N CYS A 177 -6.28 -26.75 1.74
CA CYS A 177 -5.07 -26.88 2.55
C CYS A 177 -4.50 -28.31 2.53
N GLN A 178 -5.37 -29.32 2.44
CA GLN A 178 -4.94 -30.72 2.37
C GLN A 178 -4.42 -31.13 1.00
N SER A 179 -5.02 -30.64 -0.09
CA SER A 179 -4.62 -31.01 -1.46
C SER A 179 -3.44 -30.22 -1.99
N HIS A 180 -3.34 -28.93 -1.64
CA HIS A 180 -2.29 -28.03 -2.14
C HIS A 180 -1.19 -27.74 -1.10
N GLY A 181 -1.44 -28.07 0.17
CA GLY A 181 -0.56 -27.74 1.28
C GLY A 181 -0.86 -26.35 1.86
N TYR A 182 -0.11 -25.98 2.89
CA TYR A 182 -0.30 -24.72 3.60
C TYR A 182 1.03 -24.12 4.06
N VAL A 183 1.07 -22.79 4.16
CA VAL A 183 2.18 -22.05 4.78
C VAL A 183 1.61 -21.21 5.92
N LEU A 184 1.96 -21.57 7.15
CA LEU A 184 1.54 -20.85 8.36
C LEU A 184 2.52 -19.71 8.68
N ASP A 185 2.02 -18.47 8.69
CA ASP A 185 2.78 -17.28 9.08
C ASP A 185 2.46 -16.84 10.52
N GLY A 186 3.45 -16.98 11.40
CA GLY A 186 3.43 -16.36 12.73
C GLY A 186 2.49 -17.02 13.74
N PHE A 187 2.07 -18.26 13.48
CA PHE A 187 1.31 -19.12 14.39
C PHE A 187 1.84 -20.56 14.26
N PRO A 188 1.99 -21.33 15.34
CA PRO A 188 1.75 -21.02 16.77
C PRO A 188 2.82 -20.08 17.39
N LYS A 189 2.43 -19.30 18.40
CA LYS A 189 3.33 -18.37 19.13
C LYS A 189 3.78 -18.90 20.47
N THR A 190 2.97 -19.73 21.09
CA THR A 190 3.26 -20.37 22.38
C THR A 190 3.27 -21.88 22.22
N ILE A 191 3.98 -22.57 23.11
CA ILE A 191 3.97 -24.04 23.14
C ILE A 191 2.57 -24.58 23.44
N GLN A 192 1.78 -23.88 24.25
CA GLN A 192 0.40 -24.27 24.54
C GLN A 192 -0.45 -24.31 23.26
N GLN A 193 -0.38 -23.27 22.43
CA GLN A 193 -1.06 -23.25 21.13
C GLN A 193 -0.59 -24.38 20.21
N ALA A 194 0.72 -24.67 20.20
CA ALA A 194 1.27 -25.78 19.41
C ALA A 194 0.75 -27.15 19.90
N LYS A 195 0.72 -27.36 21.23
CA LYS A 195 0.19 -28.58 21.85
C LYS A 195 -1.31 -28.74 21.65
N GLU A 196 -2.08 -27.67 21.68
CA GLU A 196 -3.52 -27.76 21.42
C GLU A 196 -3.82 -28.00 19.94
N LEU A 197 -3.02 -27.45 19.03
CA LEU A 197 -3.23 -27.64 17.59
C LEU A 197 -2.73 -29.00 17.10
N PHE A 198 -1.55 -29.44 17.56
CA PHE A 198 -0.83 -30.62 17.07
C PHE A 198 -0.64 -31.73 18.12
N GLY A 199 -0.88 -31.49 19.41
CA GLY A 199 -0.55 -32.43 20.48
C GLY A 199 -1.34 -33.74 20.44
N GLN A 200 -2.57 -33.73 19.90
CA GLN A 200 -3.33 -34.95 19.64
C GLN A 200 -2.76 -35.78 18.45
N ALA A 201 -1.75 -35.28 17.74
CA ALA A 201 -1.02 -35.96 16.66
C ALA A 201 0.31 -36.56 17.09
N ALA A 202 0.90 -36.02 18.15
CA ALA A 202 2.20 -36.45 18.67
C ALA A 202 2.08 -37.68 19.58
N GLU A 203 0.90 -37.94 20.14
CA GLU A 203 0.61 -39.13 20.93
C GLU A 203 0.03 -40.23 20.02
N VAL A 204 0.87 -41.22 19.65
CA VAL A 204 0.63 -42.48 18.92
C VAL A 204 1.23 -42.44 17.50
N PRO A 205 2.30 -43.23 17.21
CA PRO A 205 2.32 -44.68 17.43
C PRO A 205 3.57 -45.19 18.18
N ARG A 206 3.37 -45.72 19.39
CA ARG A 206 4.26 -46.73 19.97
C ARG A 206 3.52 -48.05 20.01
N GLU A 207 3.78 -48.90 19.01
CA GLU A 207 3.45 -50.33 19.11
C GLU A 207 4.32 -50.97 20.19
N SER A 208 3.71 -51.39 21.30
CA SER A 208 3.89 -52.73 21.90
C SER A 208 3.25 -52.80 23.30
N GLY A 209 2.28 -53.71 23.45
CA GLY A 209 2.20 -54.62 24.59
C GLY A 209 1.69 -54.11 25.96
N GLU A 210 0.59 -54.73 26.40
CA GLU A 210 0.26 -55.09 27.79
C GLU A 210 -0.34 -54.03 28.75
N ALA A 211 -1.67 -54.13 28.87
CA ALA A 211 -2.46 -54.32 30.10
C ALA A 211 -2.18 -53.53 31.41
N LYS A 212 -3.26 -52.88 31.88
CA LYS A 212 -3.71 -52.58 33.26
C LYS A 212 -3.01 -51.46 34.05
N SER A 213 -3.80 -50.42 34.39
CA SER A 213 -4.49 -50.27 35.71
C SER A 213 -5.15 -48.87 35.78
N THR A 214 -6.49 -48.76 35.70
CA THR A 214 -7.40 -48.51 36.84
C THR A 214 -6.90 -47.51 37.90
N VAL A 215 -7.47 -46.29 37.93
CA VAL A 215 -8.05 -45.66 39.14
C VAL A 215 -9.17 -44.68 38.71
N GLU A 216 -10.39 -45.10 39.02
CA GLU A 216 -11.55 -44.37 39.57
C GLU A 216 -11.65 -42.83 39.42
N ALA A 217 -12.74 -42.38 38.78
CA ALA A 217 -13.45 -41.15 39.14
C ALA A 217 -14.96 -41.39 39.00
N GLU A 218 -15.67 -41.04 40.06
CA GLU A 218 -17.03 -41.43 40.39
C GLU A 218 -18.10 -40.83 39.47
N GLU A 219 -19.16 -41.62 39.25
CA GLU A 219 -20.43 -41.19 38.69
C GLU A 219 -21.17 -40.25 39.66
N ALA A 220 -21.60 -39.09 39.17
CA ALA A 220 -22.73 -38.37 39.74
C ALA A 220 -23.64 -37.92 38.59
N ALA A 221 -24.78 -38.60 38.48
CA ALA A 221 -25.86 -38.28 37.58
C ALA A 221 -26.52 -36.94 37.96
N GLY A 222 -26.73 -36.10 36.95
CA GLY A 222 -27.55 -34.89 36.99
C GLY A 222 -27.99 -34.54 35.57
N GLU A 223 -29.22 -34.89 35.24
CA GLU A 223 -29.88 -34.64 33.96
C GLU A 223 -30.04 -33.13 33.69
N GLY A 224 -29.78 -32.71 32.44
CA GLY A 224 -30.27 -31.42 31.95
C GLY A 224 -29.48 -30.74 30.84
N GLY A 225 -29.53 -31.29 29.62
CA GLY A 225 -29.53 -30.51 28.37
C GLY A 225 -28.19 -30.00 27.81
N VAL A 226 -28.04 -30.21 26.50
CA VAL A 226 -27.05 -29.68 25.53
C VAL A 226 -25.59 -30.11 25.68
N ASP A 227 -25.27 -31.30 25.15
CA ASP A 227 -23.91 -31.65 24.68
C ASP A 227 -23.99 -32.70 23.56
N ASN A 228 -24.30 -32.26 22.34
CA ASN A 228 -24.14 -33.04 21.11
C ASN A 228 -23.00 -32.46 20.25
N LEU A 229 -21.83 -32.25 20.86
CA LEU A 229 -20.60 -31.81 20.16
C LEU A 229 -19.33 -32.55 20.64
N GLY A 230 -19.50 -33.71 21.28
CA GLY A 230 -18.40 -34.46 21.90
C GLY A 230 -17.77 -35.57 21.04
N ASP A 231 -18.47 -36.08 20.01
CA ASP A 231 -18.15 -37.40 19.43
C ASP A 231 -17.67 -37.40 17.97
N MET A 232 -16.99 -36.33 17.53
CA MET A 232 -16.31 -36.26 16.22
C MET A 232 -14.78 -36.12 16.32
N MET A 233 -14.18 -36.56 17.43
CA MET A 233 -12.72 -36.68 17.57
C MET A 233 -12.22 -37.99 16.94
N GLY A 234 -12.31 -38.09 15.62
CA GLY A 234 -11.61 -39.10 14.82
C GLY A 234 -10.34 -38.51 14.21
N ASN A 235 -9.17 -38.99 14.65
CA ASN A 235 -7.83 -38.98 14.01
C ASN A 235 -7.49 -37.86 12.99
N ALA A 236 -7.82 -36.62 13.29
CA ALA A 236 -7.52 -35.44 12.49
C ALA A 236 -6.03 -35.05 12.43
N SER A 237 -5.19 -35.78 13.15
CA SER A 237 -4.00 -35.21 13.74
C SER A 237 -2.75 -35.37 12.86
N VAL A 238 -2.64 -36.47 12.10
CA VAL A 238 -1.48 -36.74 11.23
C VAL A 238 -1.53 -35.92 9.95
N ASP A 239 -2.74 -35.69 9.41
CA ASP A 239 -2.93 -34.97 8.15
C ASP A 239 -2.64 -33.46 8.27
N ILE A 240 -2.65 -32.91 9.48
CA ILE A 240 -2.38 -31.49 9.73
C ILE A 240 -0.92 -31.26 10.16
N MET A 241 -0.10 -32.31 10.32
CA MET A 241 1.29 -32.14 10.77
C MET A 241 2.14 -31.41 9.70
N PRO A 242 2.96 -30.41 10.09
CA PRO A 242 3.87 -29.75 9.15
C PRO A 242 5.07 -30.63 8.79
N ASP A 243 5.59 -30.47 7.57
CA ASP A 243 6.81 -31.17 7.12
C ASP A 243 8.07 -30.36 7.40
N PHE A 244 7.98 -29.03 7.31
CA PHE A 244 9.11 -28.13 7.50
C PHE A 244 8.78 -27.00 8.49
N LEU A 245 9.70 -26.79 9.42
CA LEU A 245 9.68 -25.67 10.36
C LEU A 245 10.86 -24.76 10.07
N ILE A 246 10.59 -23.50 9.73
CA ILE A 246 11.62 -22.51 9.41
C ILE A 246 11.59 -21.43 10.48
N SER A 247 12.72 -21.20 11.14
CA SER A 247 12.89 -20.18 12.15
C SER A 247 13.85 -19.10 11.67
N LEU A 248 13.34 -17.90 11.39
CA LEU A 248 14.17 -16.74 11.08
C LEU A 248 14.70 -16.12 12.38
N GLN A 249 16.01 -15.89 12.45
CA GLN A 249 16.68 -15.19 13.54
C GLN A 249 17.29 -13.88 13.03
N ALA A 250 17.18 -12.84 13.86
CA ALA A 250 17.75 -11.53 13.61
C ALA A 250 17.85 -10.76 14.92
N ASP A 251 18.74 -9.77 14.97
CA ASP A 251 18.87 -8.86 16.09
C ASP A 251 17.80 -7.76 16.07
N ASP A 252 17.39 -7.29 17.25
CA ASP A 252 16.33 -6.29 17.38
C ASP A 252 16.73 -4.95 16.73
N GLU A 253 18.02 -4.58 16.81
CA GLU A 253 18.55 -3.37 16.18
C GLU A 253 18.43 -3.45 14.64
N PHE A 254 18.79 -4.59 14.05
CA PHE A 254 18.66 -4.84 12.62
C PHE A 254 17.19 -4.77 12.16
N LEU A 255 16.28 -5.37 12.93
CA LEU A 255 14.85 -5.37 12.60
C LEU A 255 14.26 -3.96 12.67
N CYS A 256 14.62 -3.17 13.69
CA CYS A 256 14.21 -1.78 13.81
C CYS A 256 14.74 -0.94 12.65
N GLU A 257 16.01 -1.08 12.28
CA GLU A 257 16.60 -0.36 11.15
C GLU A 257 15.92 -0.71 9.82
N ARG A 258 15.57 -2.00 9.64
CA ARG A 258 14.82 -2.46 8.46
C ARG A 258 13.45 -1.81 8.37
N VAL A 259 12.70 -1.71 9.48
CA VAL A 259 11.40 -1.01 9.51
C VAL A 259 11.56 0.48 9.22
N MET A 260 12.63 1.12 9.72
CA MET A 260 12.90 2.55 9.45
C MET A 260 13.17 2.84 7.97
N LYS A 261 13.70 1.87 7.21
CA LYS A 261 13.99 2.01 5.77
C LYS A 261 12.74 1.83 4.90
N LEU A 262 11.62 1.35 5.44
CA LEU A 262 10.39 1.13 4.67
C LEU A 262 9.68 2.45 4.31
N PRO A 263 9.04 2.52 3.14
CA PRO A 263 8.27 3.69 2.75
C PRO A 263 7.03 3.85 3.63
N GLN A 264 6.65 5.09 3.94
CA GLN A 264 5.51 5.41 4.82
C GLN A 264 4.17 4.79 4.36
N ARG A 265 4.02 4.53 3.05
CA ARG A 265 2.83 3.86 2.49
C ARG A 265 2.62 2.44 3.03
N GLU A 266 3.72 1.72 3.30
CA GLU A 266 3.66 0.37 3.84
C GLU A 266 3.52 0.34 5.37
N ILE A 267 3.85 1.46 6.02
CA ILE A 267 3.72 1.62 7.48
C ILE A 267 2.28 1.99 7.86
N GLN A 268 1.62 2.83 7.05
CA GLN A 268 0.24 3.26 7.30
C GLN A 268 -0.74 2.08 7.34
N GLY A 269 -1.43 1.91 8.48
CA GLY A 269 -2.38 0.81 8.71
C GLY A 269 -1.75 -0.50 9.20
N THR A 270 -0.44 -0.51 9.43
CA THR A 270 0.24 -1.63 10.10
C THR A 270 0.56 -1.29 11.56
N HIS A 271 1.01 -2.30 12.31
CA HIS A 271 1.46 -2.11 13.69
C HIS A 271 2.97 -1.82 13.79
N TYR A 272 3.55 -1.24 12.74
CA TYR A 272 4.95 -0.83 12.70
C TYR A 272 5.19 0.56 13.34
N ASP A 273 4.39 0.91 14.34
CA ASP A 273 4.68 2.04 15.20
C ASP A 273 5.76 1.64 16.22
N GLU A 274 6.64 2.58 16.59
CA GLU A 274 7.72 2.36 17.56
C GLU A 274 7.26 1.62 18.85
N PRO A 275 6.21 2.07 19.59
CA PRO A 275 5.81 1.38 20.82
C PRO A 275 5.21 -0.01 20.56
N ASN A 276 4.49 -0.17 19.44
CA ASN A 276 3.85 -1.44 19.09
C ASN A 276 4.88 -2.49 18.64
N MET A 277 5.89 -2.05 17.88
CA MET A 277 6.99 -2.89 17.42
C MET A 277 7.84 -3.38 18.60
N ILE A 278 8.25 -2.48 19.50
CA ILE A 278 9.05 -2.83 20.68
C ILE A 278 8.29 -3.82 21.57
N ARG A 279 6.99 -3.56 21.84
CA ARG A 279 6.16 -4.48 22.61
C ARG A 279 6.12 -5.88 21.99
N ARG A 280 5.93 -5.97 20.67
CA ARG A 280 5.89 -7.25 19.94
C ARG A 280 7.22 -8.00 19.97
N LEU A 281 8.34 -7.27 19.90
CA LEU A 281 9.67 -7.86 20.03
C LEU A 281 9.87 -8.44 21.44
N ILE A 282 9.53 -7.68 22.49
CA ILE A 282 9.61 -8.16 23.88
C ILE A 282 8.73 -9.40 24.09
N ASP A 283 7.48 -9.34 23.65
CA ASP A 283 6.55 -10.48 23.72
C ASP A 283 7.12 -11.71 23.00
N PHE A 284 7.75 -11.52 21.82
CA PHE A 284 8.39 -12.60 21.07
C PHE A 284 9.60 -13.18 21.81
N ARG A 285 10.48 -12.36 22.38
CA ARG A 285 11.67 -12.84 23.11
C ARG A 285 11.31 -13.57 24.40
N ASN A 286 10.28 -13.09 25.13
CA ASN A 286 9.79 -13.75 26.34
C ASN A 286 9.18 -15.13 26.04
N ASN A 287 8.47 -15.25 24.92
CA ASN A 287 7.85 -16.51 24.51
C ASN A 287 8.84 -17.49 23.86
N ASN A 288 10.03 -17.03 23.44
CA ASN A 288 11.07 -17.86 22.84
C ASN A 288 12.31 -17.89 23.71
N THR A 289 12.13 -18.43 24.92
CA THR A 289 13.21 -18.73 25.86
C THR A 289 13.70 -20.16 25.65
N PRO A 290 14.98 -20.47 25.88
CA PRO A 290 15.57 -21.78 25.57
C PRO A 290 14.81 -22.96 26.19
N ASP A 291 14.14 -22.76 27.33
CA ASP A 291 13.40 -23.79 28.05
C ASP A 291 11.93 -23.91 27.61
N ASN A 292 11.38 -22.91 26.92
CA ASN A 292 9.96 -22.83 26.55
C ASN A 292 9.80 -22.25 25.14
N THR A 293 10.52 -22.84 24.16
CA THR A 293 10.38 -22.45 22.74
C THR A 293 9.47 -23.41 21.99
N VAL A 294 8.64 -22.88 21.09
CA VAL A 294 7.83 -23.66 20.13
C VAL A 294 8.68 -24.68 19.36
N LEU A 295 9.93 -24.36 19.07
CA LEU A 295 10.89 -25.23 18.40
C LEU A 295 11.15 -26.53 19.17
N THR A 296 11.21 -26.49 20.50
CA THR A 296 11.43 -27.67 21.35
C THR A 296 10.31 -28.69 21.20
N PHE A 297 9.06 -28.23 21.08
CA PHE A 297 7.92 -29.11 20.84
C PHE A 297 8.04 -29.84 19.50
N PHE A 298 8.49 -29.16 18.44
CA PHE A 298 8.66 -29.80 17.13
C PHE A 298 9.87 -30.74 17.08
N ASP A 299 10.93 -30.46 17.84
CA ASP A 299 12.04 -31.38 18.03
C ASP A 299 11.60 -32.69 18.73
N GLU A 300 10.69 -32.60 19.72
CA GLU A 300 10.07 -33.79 20.35
C GLU A 300 9.25 -34.62 19.37
N VAL A 301 8.70 -33.99 18.34
CA VAL A 301 7.87 -34.60 17.28
C VAL A 301 8.73 -35.04 16.07
N GLU A 302 10.06 -35.06 16.21
CA GLU A 302 11.03 -35.42 15.17
C GLU A 302 11.07 -34.49 13.95
N ILE A 303 10.54 -33.27 14.06
CA ILE A 303 10.59 -32.23 13.02
C ILE A 303 11.63 -31.19 13.41
N HIS A 304 12.82 -31.29 12.80
CA HIS A 304 13.93 -30.40 13.13
C HIS A 304 13.77 -28.99 12.54
N PRO A 305 13.88 -27.92 13.35
CA PRO A 305 13.76 -26.55 12.88
C PRO A 305 14.97 -26.13 12.04
N ILE A 306 14.70 -25.55 10.87
CA ILE A 306 15.69 -24.90 10.03
C ILE A 306 15.86 -23.47 10.53
N VAL A 307 16.92 -23.23 11.29
CA VAL A 307 17.27 -21.91 11.81
C VAL A 307 18.07 -21.14 10.77
N LEU A 308 17.56 -20.00 10.33
CA LEU A 308 18.19 -19.11 9.36
C LEU A 308 18.47 -17.75 10.02
N ASP A 309 19.74 -17.38 10.09
CA ASP A 309 20.15 -16.06 10.58
C ASP A 309 20.20 -15.06 9.40
N ILE A 310 19.38 -14.03 9.47
CA ILE A 310 19.27 -13.00 8.42
C ILE A 310 20.46 -12.03 8.49
N THR A 311 21.21 -12.02 9.59
CA THR A 311 22.36 -11.12 9.78
C THR A 311 23.66 -11.67 9.19
N GLU A 312 23.70 -12.93 8.76
CA GLU A 312 24.89 -13.54 8.16
C GLU A 312 25.13 -13.05 6.72
N GLU A 313 26.38 -12.67 6.42
CA GLU A 313 26.83 -12.26 5.08
C GLU A 313 26.50 -13.35 4.04
N GLY A 314 25.51 -13.08 3.19
CA GLY A 314 25.00 -14.01 2.15
C GLY A 314 23.53 -14.40 2.27
N LEU A 315 22.86 -14.06 3.38
CA LEU A 315 21.41 -14.24 3.58
C LEU A 315 20.66 -12.90 3.72
N GLU A 316 21.33 -11.78 3.39
CA GLU A 316 20.76 -10.43 3.43
C GLU A 316 19.60 -10.28 2.44
N ASP A 317 19.71 -10.95 1.29
CA ASP A 317 18.70 -10.93 0.23
C ASP A 317 17.68 -12.05 0.41
N ILE A 318 16.40 -11.67 0.34
CA ILE A 318 15.27 -12.62 0.41
C ILE A 318 15.40 -13.68 -0.70
N GLU A 319 15.95 -13.33 -1.87
CA GLU A 319 16.18 -14.29 -2.95
C GLU A 319 17.15 -15.42 -2.57
N CYS A 320 18.19 -15.13 -1.78
CA CYS A 320 19.14 -16.14 -1.32
C CYS A 320 18.49 -17.13 -0.34
N ILE A 321 17.71 -16.60 0.62
CA ILE A 321 16.93 -17.41 1.56
C ILE A 321 15.97 -18.32 0.79
N LEU A 322 15.24 -17.76 -0.17
CA LEU A 322 14.30 -18.51 -0.99
C LEU A 322 15.00 -19.59 -1.81
N ALA A 323 16.13 -19.28 -2.46
CA ALA A 323 16.91 -20.26 -3.22
C ALA A 323 17.36 -21.45 -2.35
N PHE A 324 17.76 -21.20 -1.10
CA PHE A 324 18.09 -22.25 -0.14
C PHE A 324 16.86 -23.10 0.21
N LEU A 325 15.73 -22.47 0.51
CA LEU A 325 14.48 -23.16 0.83
C LEU A 325 13.96 -24.00 -0.35
N TYR A 326 14.01 -23.48 -1.56
CA TYR A 326 13.59 -24.19 -2.77
C TYR A 326 14.44 -25.42 -3.05
N LYS A 327 15.74 -25.37 -2.75
CA LYS A 327 16.63 -26.53 -2.85
C LYS A 327 16.29 -27.61 -1.81
N MET A 328 15.81 -27.20 -0.63
CA MET A 328 15.40 -28.12 0.44
C MET A 328 14.03 -28.75 0.19
N PHE A 329 13.06 -27.95 -0.27
CA PHE A 329 11.70 -28.41 -0.57
C PHE A 329 11.62 -29.27 -1.84
N GLY A 330 12.51 -29.03 -2.81
CA GLY A 330 12.47 -29.70 -4.10
C GLY A 330 11.54 -29.03 -5.11
N PRO A 331 11.35 -29.64 -6.29
CA PRO A 331 10.52 -29.07 -7.35
C PRO A 331 9.04 -29.02 -6.94
N PRO A 332 8.28 -28.00 -7.38
CA PRO A 332 6.85 -27.93 -7.11
C PRO A 332 6.07 -29.06 -7.79
N ILE A 333 4.90 -29.39 -7.25
CA ILE A 333 4.00 -30.40 -7.81
C ILE A 333 3.52 -29.91 -9.19
N PRO A 334 3.71 -30.69 -10.27
CA PRO A 334 3.28 -30.31 -11.62
C PRO A 334 1.78 -30.00 -11.67
N GLY A 335 1.42 -28.81 -12.15
CA GLY A 335 0.03 -28.35 -12.33
C GLY A 335 -0.58 -27.60 -11.15
N ILE A 336 0.05 -27.63 -9.96
CA ILE A 336 -0.39 -26.86 -8.78
C ILE A 336 0.54 -25.66 -8.54
N GLY A 337 1.86 -25.88 -8.61
CA GLY A 337 2.86 -24.83 -8.47
C GLY A 337 3.29 -24.24 -9.82
N LEU A 338 3.83 -23.02 -9.75
CA LEU A 338 4.44 -22.36 -10.91
C LEU A 338 5.72 -23.09 -11.29
N THR A 339 5.83 -23.47 -12.56
CA THR A 339 7.08 -23.99 -13.10
C THR A 339 8.14 -22.88 -13.15
N ASP A 340 9.41 -23.27 -13.14
CA ASP A 340 10.54 -22.32 -13.15
C ASP A 340 10.50 -21.38 -14.38
N GLU A 341 9.98 -21.86 -15.51
CA GLU A 341 9.77 -21.07 -16.73
C GLU A 341 8.65 -20.01 -16.56
N GLU A 342 7.52 -20.40 -15.98
CA GLU A 342 6.39 -19.50 -15.70
C GLU A 342 6.77 -18.43 -14.67
N GLU A 343 7.56 -18.79 -13.66
CA GLU A 343 8.06 -17.85 -12.66
C GLU A 343 9.00 -16.81 -13.28
N GLU A 344 9.87 -17.22 -14.21
CA GLU A 344 10.74 -16.28 -14.94
C GLU A 344 9.94 -15.36 -15.86
N GLN A 345 8.91 -15.88 -16.53
CA GLN A 345 8.01 -15.07 -17.34
C GLN A 345 7.26 -14.03 -16.50
N LEU A 346 6.74 -14.41 -15.32
CA LEU A 346 6.09 -13.49 -14.40
C LEU A 346 7.05 -12.41 -13.90
N ARG A 347 8.29 -12.76 -13.56
CA ARG A 347 9.33 -11.78 -13.20
C ARG A 347 9.59 -10.80 -14.34
N LYS A 348 9.72 -11.28 -15.57
CA LYS A 348 9.89 -10.42 -16.76
C LYS A 348 8.70 -9.49 -16.94
N MET A 349 7.47 -10.00 -16.88
CA MET A 349 6.25 -9.18 -16.98
C MET A 349 6.14 -8.14 -15.87
N GLU A 350 6.50 -8.48 -14.62
CA GLU A 350 6.46 -7.53 -13.51
C GLU A 350 7.48 -6.40 -13.69
N THR A 351 8.71 -6.74 -14.11
CA THR A 351 9.74 -5.73 -14.40
C THR A 351 9.33 -4.83 -15.56
N GLU A 352 8.74 -5.39 -16.61
CA GLU A 352 8.20 -4.63 -17.74
C GLU A 352 7.04 -3.72 -17.30
N GLN A 353 6.09 -4.23 -16.52
CA GLN A 353 4.98 -3.45 -15.99
C GLN A 353 5.47 -2.29 -15.10
N ARG A 354 6.48 -2.53 -14.26
CA ARG A 354 7.09 -1.47 -13.45
C ARG A 354 7.74 -0.41 -14.33
N ARG A 355 8.43 -0.81 -15.41
CA ARG A 355 9.01 0.12 -16.39
C ARG A 355 7.95 0.95 -17.11
N LEU A 356 6.90 0.31 -17.61
CA LEU A 356 5.78 0.97 -18.28
C LEU A 356 5.06 1.96 -17.35
N LYS A 357 4.85 1.61 -16.08
CA LYS A 357 4.28 2.54 -15.09
C LYS A 357 5.16 3.77 -14.86
N GLN A 358 6.48 3.59 -14.80
CA GLN A 358 7.42 4.72 -14.67
C GLN A 358 7.42 5.62 -15.92
N GLU A 359 7.42 5.01 -17.11
CA GLU A 359 7.34 5.74 -18.38
C GLU A 359 6.03 6.51 -18.51
N ALA A 360 4.90 5.89 -18.18
CA ALA A 360 3.59 6.54 -18.19
C ALA A 360 3.54 7.75 -17.24
N TYR A 361 4.08 7.61 -16.03
CA TYR A 361 4.18 8.71 -15.07
C TYR A 361 5.00 9.89 -15.61
N LEU A 362 6.14 9.62 -16.26
CA LEU A 362 6.97 10.66 -16.87
C LEU A 362 6.25 11.38 -18.02
N ILE A 363 5.56 10.63 -18.88
CA ILE A 363 4.78 11.18 -19.99
C ILE A 363 3.63 12.05 -19.46
N GLU A 364 2.90 11.58 -18.45
CA GLU A 364 1.81 12.34 -17.81
C GLU A 364 2.32 13.66 -17.24
N LYS A 365 3.46 13.62 -16.54
CA LYS A 365 4.10 14.83 -15.99
C LYS A 365 4.50 15.82 -17.10
N GLN A 366 5.12 15.34 -18.17
CA GLN A 366 5.51 16.19 -19.31
C GLN A 366 4.29 16.81 -19.99
N LEU A 367 3.20 16.05 -20.15
CA LEU A 367 1.97 16.54 -20.75
C LEU A 367 1.35 17.64 -19.87
N ALA A 368 1.32 17.46 -18.55
CA ALA A 368 0.84 18.47 -17.61
C ALA A 368 1.69 19.75 -17.61
N GLU A 369 3.02 19.63 -17.72
CA GLU A 369 3.92 20.79 -17.84
C GLU A 369 3.69 21.54 -19.16
N ASN A 370 3.53 20.81 -20.26
CA ASN A 370 3.27 21.40 -21.58
C ASN A 370 1.91 22.09 -21.65
N THR A 371 0.85 21.50 -21.10
CA THR A 371 -0.48 22.13 -21.06
C THR A 371 -0.47 23.38 -20.18
N ALA A 372 0.16 23.33 -19.00
CA ALA A 372 0.29 24.50 -18.13
C ALA A 372 1.08 25.64 -18.80
N ARG A 373 2.10 25.30 -19.60
CA ARG A 373 2.86 26.27 -20.39
C ARG A 373 2.00 26.90 -21.48
N GLN A 374 1.23 26.10 -22.24
CA GLN A 374 0.32 26.62 -23.27
C GLN A 374 -0.75 27.54 -22.65
N ASP A 375 -1.35 27.14 -21.53
CA ASP A 375 -2.33 27.97 -20.82
C ASP A 375 -1.73 29.31 -20.35
N TYR A 376 -0.46 29.30 -19.96
CA TYR A 376 0.26 30.52 -19.58
C TYR A 376 0.52 31.43 -20.78
N GLU A 377 0.96 30.86 -21.91
CA GLU A 377 1.19 31.59 -23.16
C GLU A 377 -0.11 32.22 -23.67
N ASP A 378 -1.22 31.48 -23.68
CA ASP A 378 -2.56 31.99 -24.07
C ASP A 378 -3.06 33.13 -23.17
N LYS A 379 -2.82 33.02 -21.85
CA LYS A 379 -3.18 34.09 -20.90
C LYS A 379 -2.31 35.32 -21.12
N MET A 380 -1.02 35.13 -21.41
CA MET A 380 -0.09 36.22 -21.68
C MET A 380 -0.48 36.96 -22.96
N GLU A 381 -0.85 36.24 -24.01
CA GLU A 381 -1.32 36.84 -25.27
C GLU A 381 -2.59 37.67 -25.07
N LYS A 382 -3.59 37.13 -24.37
CA LYS A 382 -4.82 37.87 -24.03
C LYS A 382 -4.53 39.12 -23.19
N TRP A 383 -3.57 39.01 -22.27
CA TRP A 383 -3.17 40.14 -21.43
C TRP A 383 -2.46 41.22 -22.25
N ALA A 384 -1.56 40.83 -23.16
CA ALA A 384 -0.86 41.74 -24.07
C ALA A 384 -1.83 42.47 -25.01
N GLU A 385 -2.80 41.75 -25.59
CA GLU A 385 -3.84 42.36 -26.46
C GLU A 385 -4.69 43.38 -25.68
N THR A 386 -5.05 43.06 -24.43
CA THR A 386 -5.81 43.96 -23.57
C THR A 386 -5.00 45.20 -23.20
N LEU A 387 -3.70 45.01 -22.90
CA LEU A 387 -2.78 46.10 -22.56
C LEU A 387 -2.58 47.05 -23.75
N GLU A 388 -2.43 46.53 -24.96
CA GLU A 388 -2.29 47.33 -26.18
C GLU A 388 -3.54 48.20 -26.43
N LYS A 389 -4.74 47.64 -26.21
CA LYS A 389 -6.01 48.40 -26.32
C LYS A 389 -6.07 49.55 -25.31
N LEU A 390 -5.67 49.30 -24.05
CA LEU A 390 -5.63 50.33 -23.02
C LEU A 390 -4.63 51.43 -23.36
N GLN A 391 -3.43 51.07 -23.83
CA GLN A 391 -2.42 52.05 -24.26
C GLN A 391 -2.94 52.95 -25.39
N MET A 392 -3.60 52.37 -26.40
CA MET A 392 -4.20 53.15 -27.49
C MET A 392 -5.32 54.09 -26.99
N GLU A 393 -6.11 53.69 -26.00
CA GLU A 393 -7.13 54.55 -25.39
C GLU A 393 -6.50 55.69 -24.59
N GLU A 394 -5.47 55.40 -23.78
CA GLU A 394 -4.70 56.42 -23.05
C GLU A 394 -4.08 57.44 -23.99
N GLU A 395 -3.44 57.01 -25.07
CA GLU A 395 -2.87 57.91 -26.08
C GLU A 395 -3.93 58.83 -26.71
N LYS A 396 -5.13 58.30 -27.01
CA LYS A 396 -6.23 59.11 -27.53
C LYS A 396 -6.70 60.16 -26.53
N ILE A 397 -6.79 59.80 -25.25
CA ILE A 397 -7.18 60.74 -24.18
C ILE A 397 -6.12 61.84 -24.05
N ILE A 398 -4.84 61.47 -23.98
CA ILE A 398 -3.73 62.43 -23.89
C ILE A 398 -3.73 63.36 -25.10
N ALA A 399 -3.96 62.83 -26.31
CA ALA A 399 -4.07 63.64 -27.52
C ALA A 399 -5.21 64.65 -27.44
N ALA A 400 -6.40 64.22 -26.99
CA ALA A 400 -7.56 65.09 -26.83
C ALA A 400 -7.35 66.18 -25.76
N GLU A 401 -6.72 65.84 -24.63
CA GLU A 401 -6.36 66.80 -23.57
C GLU A 401 -5.30 67.81 -24.02
N SER A 402 -4.41 67.41 -24.94
CA SER A 402 -3.39 68.30 -25.53
C SER A 402 -3.94 69.22 -26.62
N GLU A 403 -5.14 68.95 -27.15
CA GLU A 403 -5.75 69.68 -28.27
C GLU A 403 -5.97 71.19 -27.98
N PRO A 404 -6.46 71.61 -26.80
CA PRO A 404 -6.61 73.04 -26.47
C PRO A 404 -5.26 73.77 -26.46
N LEU A 405 -4.20 73.13 -25.95
CA LEU A 405 -2.84 73.70 -25.95
C LEU A 405 -2.28 73.77 -27.37
N ARG A 406 -2.46 72.71 -28.17
CA ARG A 406 -2.04 72.69 -29.58
C ARG A 406 -2.75 73.78 -30.38
N PHE A 407 -4.06 73.94 -30.19
CA PHE A 407 -4.84 74.99 -30.84
C PHE A 407 -4.37 76.38 -30.42
N TYR A 408 -4.09 76.58 -29.12
CA TYR A 408 -3.54 77.83 -28.61
C TYR A 408 -2.19 78.17 -29.26
N LEU A 409 -1.27 77.21 -29.29
CA LEU A 409 0.03 77.37 -29.95
C LEU A 409 -0.18 77.70 -31.44
N MET A 410 -1.03 76.94 -32.15
CA MET A 410 -1.25 77.06 -33.60
C MET A 410 -1.90 78.39 -33.98
N LYS A 411 -2.80 78.91 -33.15
CA LYS A 411 -3.54 80.15 -33.41
C LYS A 411 -2.76 81.41 -33.03
N PHE A 412 -2.07 81.40 -31.90
CA PHE A 412 -1.48 82.61 -31.32
C PHE A 412 0.04 82.67 -31.45
N VAL A 413 0.75 81.55 -31.25
CA VAL A 413 2.22 81.54 -31.18
C VAL A 413 2.86 81.25 -32.54
N PHE A 414 2.40 80.22 -33.24
CA PHE A 414 3.00 79.77 -34.51
C PHE A 414 3.00 80.83 -35.63
N PRO A 415 1.94 81.62 -35.87
CA PRO A 415 1.96 82.61 -36.96
C PRO A 415 3.01 83.71 -36.78
N THR A 416 3.31 84.08 -35.54
CA THR A 416 4.31 85.10 -35.21
C THR A 416 5.72 84.50 -35.19
N LEU A 417 5.88 83.32 -34.58
CA LEU A 417 7.14 82.60 -34.56
C LEU A 417 7.61 82.19 -35.96
N THR A 418 6.70 81.70 -36.81
CA THR A 418 7.01 81.32 -38.20
C THR A 418 7.46 82.52 -39.03
N ARG A 419 6.84 83.70 -38.82
CA ARG A 419 7.29 84.95 -39.47
C ARG A 419 8.68 85.36 -38.99
N GLY A 420 8.92 85.33 -37.67
CA GLY A 420 10.23 85.63 -37.09
C GLY A 420 11.33 84.68 -37.60
N LEU A 421 11.07 83.37 -37.61
CA LEU A 421 12.00 82.37 -38.14
C LEU A 421 12.27 82.56 -39.64
N SER A 422 11.25 82.95 -40.41
CA SER A 422 11.40 83.27 -41.83
C SER A 422 12.27 84.50 -42.06
N GLU A 423 12.14 85.55 -41.22
CA GLU A 423 12.99 86.75 -41.30
C GLU A 423 14.43 86.48 -40.87
N VAL A 424 14.65 85.70 -39.81
CA VAL A 424 15.98 85.23 -39.40
C VAL A 424 16.66 84.46 -40.54
N ALA A 425 15.91 83.58 -41.22
CA ALA A 425 16.43 82.78 -42.33
C ALA A 425 16.83 83.63 -43.56
N LYS A 426 16.19 84.80 -43.77
CA LYS A 426 16.52 85.74 -44.85
C LYS A 426 17.75 86.58 -44.52
N ILE A 427 17.82 87.11 -43.31
CA ILE A 427 18.82 88.11 -42.92
C ILE A 427 20.13 87.44 -42.49
N LYS A 428 20.07 86.19 -42.00
CA LYS A 428 21.20 85.41 -41.48
C LYS A 428 22.12 86.24 -40.57
N PRO A 429 21.58 86.76 -39.45
CA PRO A 429 22.37 87.49 -38.46
C PRO A 429 23.44 86.58 -37.82
N ASP A 430 24.49 87.18 -37.27
CA ASP A 430 25.57 86.45 -36.59
C ASP A 430 25.07 85.70 -35.33
N ASP A 431 24.04 86.23 -34.64
CA ASP A 431 23.27 85.52 -33.61
C ASP A 431 21.78 85.41 -34.00
N PRO A 432 21.32 84.23 -34.46
CA PRO A 432 19.94 84.01 -34.86
C PRO A 432 18.97 83.93 -33.67
N ILE A 433 19.44 83.60 -32.47
CA ILE A 433 18.58 83.42 -31.29
C ILE A 433 18.24 84.79 -30.71
N ASP A 434 19.26 85.62 -30.48
CA ASP A 434 19.06 86.98 -29.96
C ASP A 434 18.24 87.84 -30.93
N TYR A 435 18.51 87.73 -32.24
CA TYR A 435 17.73 88.43 -33.26
C TYR A 435 16.26 88.00 -33.29
N LEU A 436 15.96 86.70 -33.14
CA LEU A 436 14.59 86.21 -33.07
C LEU A 436 13.89 86.70 -31.80
N ALA A 437 14.59 86.72 -30.67
CA ALA A 437 14.05 87.24 -29.42
C ALA A 437 13.71 88.73 -29.54
N GLU A 438 14.62 89.56 -30.07
CA GLU A 438 14.34 90.99 -30.35
C GLU A 438 13.15 91.17 -31.29
N PHE A 439 13.05 90.35 -32.35
CA PHE A 439 11.93 90.38 -33.28
C PHE A 439 10.59 90.07 -32.59
N LEU A 440 10.55 89.05 -31.74
CA LEU A 440 9.35 88.67 -30.99
C LEU A 440 8.96 89.71 -29.94
N PHE A 441 9.93 90.32 -29.25
CA PHE A 441 9.67 91.42 -28.32
C PHE A 441 9.14 92.67 -29.02
N LYS A 442 9.62 92.95 -30.25
CA LYS A 442 9.14 94.07 -31.05
C LYS A 442 7.70 93.88 -31.55
N GLU A 443 7.35 92.66 -31.93
CA GLU A 443 5.97 92.34 -32.34
C GLU A 443 5.00 92.26 -31.15
N ASN A 444 5.47 91.96 -29.94
CA ASN A 444 4.67 91.92 -28.70
C ASN A 444 5.20 92.85 -27.60
N PRO A 445 5.13 94.18 -27.76
CA PRO A 445 5.73 95.15 -26.83
C PRO A 445 5.05 95.20 -25.46
N GLU A 446 3.77 94.82 -25.36
CA GLU A 446 2.99 94.83 -24.12
C GLU A 446 2.94 93.46 -23.41
N GLY A 447 3.53 92.42 -24.01
CA GLY A 447 3.54 91.05 -23.49
C GLY A 447 2.19 90.32 -23.56
N ARG A 448 1.08 91.02 -23.87
CA ARG A 448 -0.29 90.46 -23.85
C ARG A 448 -0.80 89.93 -25.19
N MET A 449 -0.02 90.03 -26.27
CA MET A 449 -0.47 89.63 -27.61
C MET A 449 -0.83 88.13 -27.75
N PHE A 450 -0.36 87.28 -26.82
CA PHE A 450 -0.68 85.86 -26.80
C PHE A 450 -1.83 85.51 -25.83
N ASP A 451 -2.41 86.47 -25.12
CA ASP A 451 -3.56 86.21 -24.22
C ASP A 451 -4.87 86.12 -25.05
N PRO A 452 -5.64 85.02 -24.97
CA PRO A 452 -6.90 84.86 -25.72
C PRO A 452 -7.96 85.90 -25.39
N SER A 453 -7.87 86.55 -24.24
CA SER A 453 -8.81 87.58 -23.78
C SER A 453 -8.44 89.00 -24.25
N TYR A 454 -7.21 89.18 -24.73
CA TYR A 454 -6.68 90.47 -25.14
C TYR A 454 -6.96 90.73 -26.63
N THR A 455 -7.76 91.76 -26.92
CA THR A 455 -7.94 92.27 -28.28
C THR A 455 -7.63 93.77 -28.29
N ARG A 456 -6.76 94.21 -29.20
CA ARG A 456 -6.35 95.62 -29.32
C ARG A 456 -7.54 96.55 -29.56
N THR A 457 -8.53 96.08 -30.31
CA THR A 457 -9.83 96.73 -30.50
C THR A 457 -10.68 96.78 -29.21
N GLY A 458 -10.63 95.74 -28.38
CA GLY A 458 -11.31 95.70 -27.08
C GLY A 458 -10.71 96.68 -26.07
N GLU A 459 -9.39 96.83 -26.05
CA GLU A 459 -8.70 97.80 -25.19
C GLU A 459 -8.91 99.25 -25.65
N GLU A 460 -8.94 99.51 -26.95
CA GLU A 460 -9.28 100.83 -27.50
C GLU A 460 -10.74 101.21 -27.18
N LEU A 461 -11.67 100.26 -27.26
CA LEU A 461 -13.07 100.45 -26.87
C LEU A 461 -13.22 100.67 -25.35
N LEU A 462 -12.47 99.94 -24.52
CA LEU A 462 -12.42 100.16 -23.06
C LEU A 462 -11.88 101.55 -22.73
N LYS A 463 -10.77 101.96 -23.35
CA LYS A 463 -10.22 103.32 -23.17
C LYS A 463 -11.19 104.40 -23.63
N GLN A 464 -11.89 104.20 -24.75
CA GLN A 464 -12.94 105.12 -25.21
C GLN A 464 -14.10 105.19 -24.20
N TYR A 465 -14.55 104.05 -23.68
CA TYR A 465 -15.61 103.97 -22.67
C TYR A 465 -15.19 104.64 -21.35
N GLU A 466 -14.00 104.37 -20.84
CA GLU A 466 -13.44 105.01 -19.64
C GLU A 466 -13.32 106.53 -19.81
N THR A 467 -12.91 106.99 -20.99
CA THR A 467 -12.83 108.43 -21.31
C THR A 467 -14.22 109.07 -21.35
N VAL A 468 -15.25 108.36 -21.81
CA VAL A 468 -16.64 108.83 -21.77
C VAL A 468 -17.18 108.84 -20.35
N VAL A 469 -16.90 107.81 -19.54
CA VAL A 469 -17.33 107.71 -18.13
C VAL A 469 -16.66 108.75 -17.23
N GLN A 470 -15.41 109.15 -17.50
CA GLN A 470 -14.74 110.22 -16.75
C GLN A 470 -15.20 111.64 -17.13
N ASN A 471 -15.86 111.79 -18.28
CA ASN A 471 -16.39 113.06 -18.78
C ASN A 471 -17.89 113.26 -18.49
N ILE A 472 -18.53 112.29 -17.83
CA ILE A 472 -19.86 112.37 -17.20
C ILE A 472 -19.65 112.58 -15.71
#